data_AF-A0A117SQ53-F1
#
_entry.id   AF-A0A117SQ53-F1
#
_cell.length_a   1.000
_cell.length_b   1.000
_cell.length_c   1.000
_cell.angle_alpha   90.00
_cell.angle_beta   90.00
_cell.angle_gamma   90.00
#
_symmetry.space_group_name_H-M   'P 1'
#
loop_
_entity.id
_entity.type
_entity.pdbx_description
1 polymer ?
#
loop_
_entity_poly.entity_id
_entity_poly.type
_entity_poly.pdbx_seq_one_letter_code
_entity_poly.pdbx_strand_id
1 'polypeptide(L)' 'MRRDSNADLVRSAPVPISVVVPTYNEADNIKPLVEAIAKAFAGTPYELVIVDDGAPTARPRSPRSSPRNTP' A
#
# COMPACT_ATOMS: atom_id res chain seq x y z
N MET A 1 -11.96 -32.14 13.94
CA MET A 1 -12.19 -30.77 14.41
C MET A 1 -10.86 -30.02 14.40
N ARG A 2 -10.42 -29.58 13.21
CA ARG A 2 -9.22 -28.75 13.08
C ARG A 2 -9.71 -27.31 13.13
N ARG A 3 -9.28 -26.54 14.13
CA ARG A 3 -9.52 -25.09 14.16
C ARG A 3 -8.50 -24.47 13.24
N ASP A 4 -8.99 -23.88 12.16
CA ASP A 4 -8.20 -23.19 11.15
C ASP A 4 -7.49 -22.02 11.82
N SER A 5 -6.16 -22.06 11.84
CA SER A 5 -5.26 -21.18 12.62
C SER A 5 -5.16 -19.74 12.10
N ASN A 6 -6.19 -19.25 11.41
CA ASN A 6 -6.24 -17.92 10.79
C ASN A 6 -7.19 -16.95 11.53
N ALA A 7 -8.16 -17.48 12.28
CA ALA A 7 -9.21 -16.67 12.92
C ALA A 7 -8.76 -15.91 14.18
N ASP A 8 -7.65 -16.33 14.80
CA ASP A 8 -7.05 -15.66 15.97
C ASP A 8 -6.07 -14.54 15.58
N LEU A 9 -5.82 -14.30 14.29
CA LEU A 9 -4.80 -13.34 13.86
C LEU A 9 -5.18 -11.87 14.02
N VAL A 10 -6.46 -11.49 14.13
CA VAL A 10 -6.83 -10.07 14.25
C VAL A 10 -8.10 -9.90 15.07
N ARG A 11 -7.97 -9.91 16.39
CA ARG A 11 -8.87 -9.11 17.24
C ARG A 11 -8.01 -8.15 18.04
N SER A 12 -7.47 -7.16 17.34
CA SER A 12 -6.91 -5.99 18.01
C SER A 12 -8.03 -5.37 18.85
N ALA A 13 -7.75 -5.04 20.10
CA ALA A 13 -8.64 -4.20 20.90
C ALA A 13 -9.06 -2.96 20.07
N PRO A 14 -10.25 -2.37 20.30
CA PRO A 14 -10.72 -1.27 19.49
C PRO A 14 -9.67 -0.16 19.42
N VAL A 15 -9.06 0.01 18.26
CA VAL A 15 -8.12 1.10 18.01
C VAL A 15 -9.01 2.28 17.60
N PRO A 16 -9.03 3.38 18.36
CA PRO A 16 -9.97 4.47 18.11
C PRO A 16 -9.65 5.24 16.82
N ILE A 17 -8.44 5.11 16.28
CA ILE A 17 -7.95 5.92 15.17
C ILE A 17 -7.22 5.05 14.15
N SER A 18 -7.65 5.15 12.90
CA SER A 18 -7.00 4.55 11.73
C SER A 18 -6.41 5.65 10.85
N VAL A 19 -5.10 5.59 10.61
CA VAL A 19 -4.39 6.50 9.71
C VAL A 19 -4.09 5.73 8.42
N VAL A 20 -4.71 6.14 7.32
CA VAL A 20 -4.53 5.49 6.00
C VAL A 20 -3.69 6.41 5.11
N VAL A 21 -2.57 5.91 4.61
CA VAL A 21 -1.63 6.65 3.76
C VAL A 21 -1.52 5.95 2.40
N PRO A 22 -2.12 6.50 1.34
CA PRO A 22 -1.83 6.07 -0.02
C PRO A 22 -0.44 6.57 -0.44
N THR A 23 0.32 5.70 -1.09
CA THR A 23 1.70 5.97 -1.51
C THR A 23 1.86 5.58 -2.98
N TYR A 24 2.64 6.38 -3.71
CA TYR A 24 2.96 6.14 -5.12
C TYR A 24 4.44 6.36 -5.35
N ASN A 25 5.22 5.27 -5.40
CA ASN A 25 6.67 5.31 -5.65
C ASN A 25 7.47 6.19 -4.65
N GLU A 26 7.04 6.26 -3.39
CA GLU A 26 7.65 7.11 -2.33
C GLU A 26 8.41 6.30 -1.27
N ALA A 27 9.03 5.17 -1.65
CA ALA A 27 9.68 4.23 -0.72
C ALA A 27 10.64 4.92 0.28
N ASP A 28 11.37 5.94 -0.17
CA ASP A 28 12.33 6.68 0.66
C ASP A 28 11.65 7.62 1.68
N ASN A 29 10.44 8.11 1.39
CA ASN A 29 9.70 9.05 2.24
C ASN A 29 8.80 8.35 3.28
N ILE A 30 8.61 7.03 3.16
CA ILE A 30 7.80 6.27 4.12
C ILE A 30 8.40 6.36 5.52
N LYS A 31 9.71 6.19 5.64
CA LYS A 31 10.39 6.19 6.94
C LYS A 31 10.22 7.51 7.72
N PRO A 32 10.56 8.68 7.15
CA PRO A 32 10.35 9.95 7.86
C PRO A 32 8.87 10.23 8.16
N LEU A 33 7.93 9.78 7.30
CA LEU A 33 6.50 9.90 7.54
C LEU A 33 6.05 9.06 8.74
N VAL A 34 6.47 7.79 8.81
CA VAL A 34 6.17 6.90 9.93
C VAL A 34 6.73 7.47 11.24
N GLU A 35 7.96 7.98 11.23
CA GLU A 35 8.57 8.61 12.42
C GLU A 35 7.80 9.86 12.86
N ALA A 36 7.32 10.68 11.92
CA ALA A 36 6.52 11.86 12.23
C ALA A 36 5.15 11.48 12.83
N ILE A 37 4.46 10.49 12.25
CA ILE A 37 3.18 9.99 12.76
C ILE A 37 3.37 9.38 14.15
N ALA A 38 4.41 8.57 14.36
CA ALA A 38 4.70 7.99 15.66
C ALA A 38 4.93 9.04 16.76
N LYS A 39 5.60 10.15 16.43
CA LYS A 39 5.78 11.27 17.35
C LYS A 39 4.47 12.01 17.61
N ALA A 40 3.66 12.26 16.57
CA ALA A 40 2.40 12.98 16.69
C ALA A 40 1.35 12.22 17.53
N PHE A 41 1.34 10.89 17.44
CA PHE A 41 0.41 10.01 18.15
C PHE A 41 0.99 9.41 19.44
N ALA A 42 2.09 9.96 19.97
CA ALA A 42 2.68 9.46 21.21
C ALA A 42 1.65 9.45 22.35
N GLY A 43 1.36 8.27 22.89
CA GLY A 43 0.36 8.07 23.97
C GLY A 43 -1.07 7.83 23.50
N THR A 44 -1.34 7.88 22.19
CA THR A 44 -2.64 7.57 21.61
C THR A 44 -2.55 6.26 20.83
N PRO A 45 -3.42 5.26 21.09
CA PRO A 45 -3.45 4.05 20.27
C PRO A 45 -3.99 4.37 18.86
N TYR A 46 -3.22 3.99 17.83
CA TYR A 46 -3.58 4.15 16.43
C TYR A 46 -3.08 2.96 15.60
N GLU A 47 -3.70 2.75 14.44
CA GLU A 47 -3.18 1.89 13.39
C GLU A 47 -2.74 2.72 12.19
N LEU A 48 -1.65 2.32 11.53
CA LEU A 48 -1.14 2.96 10.31
C LEU A 48 -1.21 1.96 9.16
N VAL A 49 -2.04 2.25 8.16
CA VAL A 49 -2.23 1.42 6.97
C VAL A 49 -1.59 2.14 5.79
N ILE A 50 -0.48 1.61 5.30
CA ILE A 50 0.19 2.12 4.09
C ILE A 50 -0.34 1.34 2.88
N VAL A 51 -0.88 2.07 1.91
CA VAL A 51 -1.42 1.50 0.67
C VAL A 51 -0.48 1.89 -0.46
N ASP A 52 0.15 0.90 -1.09
CA ASP A 52 0.91 1.10 -2.33
C ASP A 52 -0.07 0.95 -3.51
N ASP A 53 -0.35 2.06 -4.22
CA ASP A 53 -1.29 2.06 -5.35
C ASP A 53 -0.65 1.55 -6.66
N GLY A 54 0.51 0.91 -6.58
CA GLY A 54 1.15 0.27 -7.72
C GLY A 54 1.81 1.28 -8.64
N ALA A 55 3.13 1.38 -8.53
CA ALA A 55 3.93 2.05 -9.54
C ALA A 55 3.59 1.48 -10.94
N PRO A 56 3.55 2.31 -11.99
CA PRO A 56 3.06 1.91 -13.29
C PRO A 56 3.98 0.84 -13.85
N THR A 57 3.45 -0.38 -13.98
CA THR A 57 4.11 -1.43 -14.75
C THR A 57 4.34 -0.90 -16.17
N ALA A 58 5.59 -0.84 -16.60
CA ALA A 58 5.95 -0.38 -17.93
C ALA A 58 5.29 -1.31 -18.95
N ARG A 59 4.12 -0.92 -19.47
CA ARG A 59 3.44 -1.67 -20.53
C ARG A 59 4.40 -1.68 -21.73
N PRO A 60 4.88 -2.83 -22.22
CA PRO A 60 5.77 -2.84 -23.36
C PRO A 60 5.07 -2.18 -24.55
N ARG A 61 5.71 -1.15 -25.14
CA ARG A 61 5.27 -0.52 -26.39
C ARG A 61 5.17 -1.62 -27.44
N SER A 62 3.96 -2.03 -27.79
CA SER A 62 3.75 -2.78 -29.03
C SER A 62 4.13 -1.85 -30.19
N PRO A 63 5.15 -2.19 -31.00
CA PRO A 63 5.45 -1.41 -32.19
C PRO A 63 4.23 -1.48 -33.12
N ARG A 64 3.64 -0.32 -33.42
CA ARG A 64 2.61 -0.21 -34.46
C ARG A 64 3.18 -0.78 -35.76
N SER A 65 2.70 -1.94 -36.19
CA SER A 65 2.88 -2.40 -37.57
C SER A 65 1.98 -1.54 -38.46
N SER A 66 2.59 -0.61 -39.18
CA SER A 66 1.95 0.18 -40.25
C SER A 66 1.31 -0.73 -41.30
N PRO A 67 0.19 -0.34 -41.93
CA PRO A 67 -0.44 -1.15 -42.97
C PRO A 67 0.49 -1.21 -44.18
N ARG A 68 0.96 -2.41 -44.55
CA ARG A 68 1.63 -2.61 -45.82
C ARG A 68 0.57 -2.64 -46.91
N ASN A 69 0.31 -1.47 -47.48
CA ASN A 69 -0.35 -1.36 -48.79
C ASN A 69 0.68 -1.78 -49.85
N THR A 70 0.33 -2.74 -50.69
CA THR A 70 1.05 -3.05 -51.94
C THR A 70 0.03 -3.56 -52.96
N PRO A 71 0.24 -3.24 -54.26
CA PRO A 71 -0.79 -2.89 -55.24
C PRO A 71 -1.74 -4.02 -55.65
#